data_AF-A0A2N6NW22-F1
#
_entry.id   AF-A0A2N6NW22-F1
#
_cell.length_a   1.000
_cell.length_b   1.000
_cell.length_c   1.000
_cell.angle_alpha   90.00
_cell.angle_beta   90.00
_cell.angle_gamma   90.00
#
_symmetry.space_group_name_H-M   'P 1'
#
loop_
_entity.id
_entity.type
_entity.pdbx_description
1 polymer ?
#
loop_
_entity_poly.entity_id
_entity_poly.type
_entity_poly.pdbx_seq_one_letter_code
_entity_poly.pdbx_strand_id
1 'polypeptide(L)'
;MRAHYHETSRQIVQMYAMEHVSVEALRALVIVCLDELGTSNGPRGWNLLTLLAQNARQLSLCEESSVFLSVEHSDDSPMTGSIRRIAIDRPQSWIEDEGRRRLAWMVYLLDRYATIATTTFDFMLDDTKMKRVLPCSYDLFSRDIPVETRSWGSSPDQHGAVGLVVNKPDNLGSFSYHCEILRILSKVHDFLKTPLDITSSSEMAAWRNTYRSLDASLDSWLRGLPGDYSKISALCHSDPASRVANWFMLHSAYVTAVVRLHSSAAYPTVRSHLFVPSHYAMQRCLSAVQSLSDIAQDVYEASGLDHLGPPFIFSLWVAARLLLVHAATTCCPVDPRIEFFIEILGHVGQYWEVADNYAKVLARVVQRGRQGDINFNAMRQSAHGLVTLAGSTRLTGIEPTSTHITSLSELDNIDVFDFFNYPKISDTVRRALSGQLQSQNTADSETPRLPDPESDWLGFTPQGS
;
A
#
# COMPACT_ATOMS: atom_id res chain seq x y z
N MET A 1 9.15 12.53 31.19
CA MET A 1 9.96 11.31 31.38
C MET A 1 9.82 10.35 30.19
N ARG A 2 8.62 9.86 29.82
CA ARG A 2 8.43 8.97 28.64
C ARG A 2 8.93 9.56 27.32
N ALA A 3 8.56 10.79 26.98
CA ALA A 3 9.02 11.47 25.76
C ALA A 3 10.55 11.62 25.69
N HIS A 4 11.21 11.82 26.85
CA HIS A 4 12.66 11.90 26.91
C HIS A 4 13.32 10.55 26.61
N TYR A 5 12.83 9.47 27.22
CA TYR A 5 13.32 8.13 26.93
C TYR A 5 13.10 7.72 25.47
N HIS A 6 11.92 8.03 24.91
CA HIS A 6 11.62 7.79 23.50
C HIS A 6 12.63 8.50 22.60
N GLU A 7 12.83 9.82 22.78
CA GLU A 7 13.77 10.60 21.99
C GLU A 7 15.21 10.07 22.09
N THR A 8 15.68 9.78 23.32
CA THR A 8 17.04 9.27 23.54
C THR A 8 17.23 7.88 22.94
N SER A 9 16.30 6.95 23.16
CA SER A 9 16.36 5.61 22.56
C SER A 9 16.34 5.67 21.03
N ARG A 10 15.49 6.54 20.46
CA ARG A 10 15.42 6.77 19.01
C ARG A 10 16.78 7.19 18.45
N GLN A 11 17.40 8.22 19.05
CA GLN A 11 18.69 8.74 18.60
C GLN A 11 19.81 7.69 18.69
N ILE A 12 19.85 6.93 19.79
CA ILE A 12 20.84 5.86 19.98
C ILE A 12 20.71 4.80 18.90
N VAL A 13 19.48 4.32 18.64
CA VAL A 13 19.24 3.28 17.63
C VAL A 13 19.61 3.78 16.23
N GLN A 14 19.22 5.02 15.89
CA GLN A 14 19.53 5.61 14.59
C GLN A 14 21.05 5.74 14.37
N MET A 15 21.76 6.30 15.34
CA MET A 15 23.22 6.44 15.28
C MET A 15 23.92 5.07 15.19
N TYR A 16 23.51 4.11 16.03
CA TYR A 16 24.10 2.79 16.04
C TYR A 16 23.90 2.06 14.70
N ALA A 17 22.70 2.10 14.13
CA ALA A 17 22.36 1.42 12.88
C ALA A 17 22.97 2.06 11.63
N MET A 18 23.46 3.30 11.71
CA MET A 18 24.25 3.93 10.66
C MET A 18 25.68 3.39 10.61
N GLU A 19 26.24 3.01 11.76
CA GLU A 19 27.61 2.51 11.87
C GLU A 19 27.68 0.98 11.79
N HIS A 20 26.66 0.28 12.29
CA HIS A 20 26.65 -1.17 12.47
C HIS A 20 25.53 -1.83 11.67
N VAL A 21 25.91 -2.79 10.83
CA VAL A 21 24.99 -3.60 10.04
C VAL A 21 24.88 -4.98 10.69
N SER A 22 23.92 -5.14 11.59
CA SER A 22 23.61 -6.40 12.28
C SER A 22 22.10 -6.67 12.32
N VAL A 23 21.72 -7.91 12.63
CA VAL A 23 20.31 -8.30 12.74
C VAL A 23 19.63 -7.56 13.91
N GLU A 24 20.35 -7.36 15.02
CA GLU A 24 19.87 -6.67 16.21
C GLU A 24 19.64 -5.19 15.95
N ALA A 25 20.60 -4.54 15.26
CA ALA A 25 20.46 -3.15 14.84
C ALA A 25 19.26 -2.99 13.90
N LEU A 26 19.11 -3.91 12.94
CA LEU A 26 18.00 -3.89 12.00
C LEU A 26 16.64 -4.07 12.70
N ARG A 27 16.54 -4.98 13.67
CA ARG A 27 15.32 -5.18 14.49
C ARG A 27 14.92 -3.90 15.22
N ALA A 28 15.86 -3.26 15.90
CA ALA A 28 15.59 -2.01 16.62
C ALA A 28 15.21 -0.88 15.65
N LEU A 29 15.91 -0.79 14.51
CA LEU A 29 15.65 0.22 13.50
C LEU A 29 14.27 0.06 12.83
N VAL A 30 13.76 -1.17 12.66
CA VAL A 30 12.40 -1.42 12.15
C VAL A 30 11.35 -0.81 13.08
N ILE A 31 11.51 -0.95 14.40
CA ILE A 31 10.60 -0.37 15.38
C ILE A 31 10.60 1.16 15.28
N VAL A 32 11.80 1.77 15.22
CA VAL A 32 11.95 3.23 15.06
C VAL A 32 11.38 3.72 13.73
N CYS A 33 11.57 2.97 12.64
CA CYS A 33 11.01 3.34 11.35
C CYS A 33 9.48 3.28 11.33
N LEU A 34 8.88 2.26 11.96
CA LEU A 34 7.42 2.17 12.11
C LEU A 34 6.86 3.35 12.89
N ASP A 35 7.53 3.73 13.99
CA ASP A 35 7.17 4.90 14.82
C ASP A 35 7.24 6.22 14.03
N GLU A 36 8.33 6.44 13.27
CA GLU A 36 8.49 7.63 12.43
C GLU A 36 7.45 7.70 11.31
N LEU A 37 7.16 6.58 10.65
CA LEU A 37 6.11 6.49 9.62
C LEU A 37 4.71 6.70 10.22
N GLY A 38 4.50 6.29 11.48
CA GLY A 38 3.28 6.55 12.25
C GLY A 38 3.14 8.01 12.72
N THR A 39 4.23 8.77 12.69
CA THR A 39 4.25 10.19 13.03
C THR A 39 4.00 11.07 11.81
N SER A 40 4.73 10.82 10.71
CA SER A 40 4.61 11.62 9.49
C SER A 40 5.00 10.83 8.24
N ASN A 41 4.43 11.21 7.08
CA ASN A 41 4.87 10.73 5.77
C ASN A 41 6.08 11.53 5.21
N GLY A 42 6.94 12.02 6.11
CA GLY A 42 8.02 12.94 5.77
C GLY A 42 9.32 12.25 5.34
N PRO A 43 10.32 13.05 4.92
CA PRO A 43 11.63 12.54 4.48
C PRO A 43 12.37 11.74 5.56
N ARG A 44 12.08 11.97 6.85
CA ARG A 44 12.69 11.22 7.96
C ARG A 44 12.38 9.73 7.89
N GLY A 45 11.10 9.37 7.78
CA GLY A 45 10.68 7.97 7.64
C GLY A 45 11.28 7.33 6.38
N TRP A 46 11.31 8.06 5.28
CA TRP A 46 11.93 7.63 4.01
C TRP A 46 13.43 7.35 4.11
N ASN A 47 14.18 8.19 4.81
CA ASN A 47 15.61 7.99 5.05
C ASN A 47 15.86 6.70 5.86
N LEU A 48 15.07 6.48 6.91
CA LEU A 48 15.17 5.26 7.73
C LEU A 48 14.78 4.01 6.93
N LEU A 49 13.71 4.09 6.14
CA LEU A 49 13.28 2.99 5.29
C LEU A 49 14.33 2.63 4.24
N THR A 50 15.01 3.63 3.67
CA THR A 50 16.13 3.43 2.75
C THR A 50 17.27 2.69 3.44
N LEU A 51 17.62 3.10 4.66
CA LEU A 51 18.63 2.43 5.48
C LEU A 51 18.22 0.98 5.81
N LEU A 52 16.96 0.74 6.18
CA LEU A 52 16.42 -0.60 6.41
C LEU A 52 16.56 -1.50 5.19
N ALA A 53 16.12 -1.02 4.01
CA ALA A 53 16.19 -1.78 2.78
C ALA A 53 17.65 -2.06 2.37
N GLN A 54 18.56 -1.11 2.58
CA GLN A 54 19.99 -1.33 2.35
C GLN A 54 20.56 -2.38 3.32
N ASN A 55 20.30 -2.26 4.62
CA ASN A 55 20.78 -3.19 5.63
C ASN A 55 20.22 -4.60 5.42
N ALA A 56 18.93 -4.75 5.07
CA ALA A 56 18.33 -6.04 4.75
C ALA A 56 18.99 -6.73 3.55
N ARG A 57 19.41 -5.97 2.52
CA ARG A 57 20.17 -6.49 1.38
C ARG A 57 21.61 -6.84 1.74
N GLN A 58 22.28 -6.01 2.55
CA GLN A 58 23.65 -6.28 2.99
C GLN A 58 23.73 -7.52 3.88
N LEU A 59 22.70 -7.77 4.68
CA LEU A 59 22.52 -8.97 5.51
C LEU A 59 21.94 -10.17 4.73
N SER A 60 21.76 -10.05 3.41
CA SER A 60 21.19 -11.10 2.54
C SER A 60 19.88 -11.71 3.04
N LEU A 61 19.06 -10.94 3.76
CA LEU A 61 17.83 -11.44 4.40
C LEU A 61 16.68 -11.65 3.41
N CYS A 62 16.81 -11.16 2.18
CA CYS A 62 15.77 -11.28 1.14
C CYS A 62 15.78 -12.64 0.43
N GLU A 63 16.79 -13.48 0.68
CA GLU A 63 16.96 -14.79 0.06
C GLU A 63 16.97 -15.90 1.14
N GLU A 64 16.63 -17.13 0.76
CA GLU A 64 16.86 -18.31 1.60
C GLU A 64 18.27 -18.83 1.33
N SER A 65 19.17 -18.69 2.30
CA SER A 65 20.55 -19.18 2.19
C SER A 65 20.67 -20.59 2.78
N SER A 66 21.19 -21.53 1.99
CA SER A 66 21.52 -22.88 2.46
C SER A 66 22.97 -23.05 2.88
N VAL A 67 23.86 -22.14 2.46
CA VAL A 67 25.29 -22.20 2.70
C VAL A 67 25.75 -20.89 3.32
N PHE A 68 26.41 -20.99 4.48
CA PHE A 68 27.07 -19.87 5.15
C PHE A 68 28.58 -20.09 5.05
N LEU A 69 29.28 -19.10 4.51
CA LEU A 69 30.73 -19.10 4.48
C LEU A 69 31.23 -18.50 5.80
N SER A 70 32.20 -19.16 6.45
CA SER A 70 32.89 -18.64 7.63
C SER A 70 34.36 -18.40 7.29
N VAL A 71 34.93 -17.26 7.69
CA VAL A 71 36.38 -17.03 7.60
C VAL A 71 37.04 -17.65 8.84
N GLU A 72 38.16 -18.35 8.67
CA GLU A 72 39.04 -18.67 9.79
C GLU A 72 39.63 -17.37 10.33
N HIS A 73 39.26 -16.99 11.56
CA HIS A 73 39.76 -15.78 12.20
C HIS A 73 41.29 -15.79 12.23
N SER A 74 41.90 -15.02 11.34
CA SER A 74 43.31 -14.67 11.35
C SER A 74 43.41 -13.15 11.46
N ASP A 75 44.26 -12.67 12.36
CA ASP A 75 44.40 -11.25 12.70
C ASP A 75 44.80 -10.36 11.50
N ASP A 76 45.21 -10.97 10.37
CA ASP A 76 45.65 -10.32 9.13
C ASP A 76 44.60 -10.33 7.99
N SER A 77 43.35 -10.67 8.27
CA SER A 77 42.31 -10.68 7.21
C SER A 77 41.99 -9.27 6.70
N PRO A 78 42.23 -8.95 5.41
CA PRO A 78 42.04 -7.60 4.91
C PRO A 78 40.55 -7.26 4.82
N MET A 79 40.10 -6.13 5.38
CA MET A 79 38.73 -5.61 5.24
C MET A 79 38.40 -5.26 3.78
N THR A 80 38.15 -6.28 2.96
CA THR A 80 37.69 -6.15 1.58
C THR A 80 36.17 -6.29 1.55
N GLY A 81 35.52 -5.70 0.53
CA GLY A 81 34.07 -5.83 0.32
C GLY A 81 33.59 -7.28 0.19
N SER A 82 34.48 -8.23 -0.12
CA SER A 82 34.21 -9.67 -0.16
C SER A 82 33.98 -10.27 1.22
N ILE A 83 34.58 -9.75 2.30
CA ILE A 83 34.36 -10.22 3.67
C ILE A 83 32.95 -9.86 4.17
N ARG A 84 32.33 -8.77 3.67
CA ARG A 84 30.96 -8.38 4.05
C ARG A 84 29.89 -9.42 3.68
N ARG A 85 30.09 -10.22 2.61
CA ARG A 85 29.19 -11.35 2.30
C ARG A 85 29.41 -12.57 3.20
N ILE A 86 30.53 -12.61 3.92
CA ILE A 86 31.00 -13.75 4.71
C ILE A 86 30.80 -13.49 6.22
N ALA A 87 30.48 -12.26 6.62
CA ALA A 87 30.30 -11.84 8.02
C ALA A 87 28.87 -12.00 8.57
N ILE A 88 27.95 -12.63 7.83
CA ILE A 88 26.63 -12.96 8.37
C ILE A 88 26.74 -14.33 9.04
N ASP A 89 26.74 -14.32 10.37
CA ASP A 89 26.76 -15.56 11.14
C ASP A 89 25.57 -16.44 10.75
N ARG A 90 25.84 -17.75 10.61
CA ARG A 90 24.78 -18.75 10.46
C ARG A 90 23.77 -18.59 11.61
N PRO A 91 22.46 -18.76 11.35
CA PRO A 91 21.49 -18.82 12.44
C PRO A 91 21.83 -19.99 13.35
N GLN A 92 21.87 -19.76 14.66
CA GLN A 92 22.23 -20.75 15.67
C GLN A 92 21.04 -21.68 16.00
N SER A 93 19.83 -21.28 15.64
CA SER A 93 18.59 -22.01 15.93
C SER A 93 17.54 -21.76 14.86
N TRP A 94 16.53 -22.63 14.79
CA TRP A 94 15.39 -22.45 13.89
C TRP A 94 14.62 -21.15 14.21
N ILE A 95 14.39 -20.85 15.49
CA ILE A 95 13.71 -19.62 15.91
C ILE A 95 14.45 -18.35 15.46
N GLU A 96 15.78 -18.38 15.47
CA GLU A 96 16.58 -17.25 15.00
C GLU A 96 16.43 -17.05 13.48
N ASP A 97 16.45 -18.14 12.70
CA ASP A 97 16.26 -18.08 11.25
C ASP A 97 14.84 -17.61 10.86
N GLU A 98 13.81 -18.12 11.55
CA GLU A 98 12.44 -17.64 11.39
C GLU A 98 12.30 -16.17 11.83
N GLY A 99 13.02 -15.75 12.87
CA GLY A 99 13.10 -14.35 13.28
C GLY A 99 13.74 -13.44 12.20
N ARG A 100 14.80 -13.91 11.53
CA ARG A 100 15.41 -13.23 10.38
C ARG A 100 14.46 -13.17 9.18
N ARG A 101 13.70 -14.25 8.93
CA ARG A 101 12.66 -14.32 7.89
C ARG A 101 11.56 -13.28 8.13
N ARG A 102 11.02 -13.22 9.35
CA ARG A 102 10.01 -12.23 9.74
C ARG A 102 10.52 -10.80 9.63
N LEU A 103 11.78 -10.56 10.01
CA LEU A 103 12.41 -9.25 9.89
C LEU A 103 12.49 -8.77 8.44
N ALA A 104 12.88 -9.64 7.50
CA ALA A 104 12.91 -9.33 6.07
C ALA A 104 11.52 -8.93 5.55
N TRP A 105 10.50 -9.73 5.90
CA TRP A 105 9.11 -9.46 5.53
C TRP A 105 8.54 -8.20 6.19
N MET A 106 9.00 -7.83 7.38
CA MET A 106 8.59 -6.58 8.02
C MET A 106 9.17 -5.36 7.30
N VAL A 107 10.44 -5.41 6.88
CA VAL A 107 11.04 -4.35 6.04
C VAL A 107 10.30 -4.25 4.71
N TYR A 108 9.98 -5.40 4.09
CA TYR A 108 9.15 -5.45 2.88
C TYR A 108 7.78 -4.77 3.10
N LEU A 109 7.10 -5.09 4.20
CA LEU A 109 5.80 -4.50 4.52
C LEU A 109 5.88 -2.98 4.64
N LEU A 110 6.85 -2.45 5.39
CA LEU A 110 7.04 -1.00 5.55
C LEU A 110 7.30 -0.31 4.21
N ASP A 111 8.13 -0.92 3.36
CA ASP A 111 8.44 -0.42 2.02
C ASP A 111 7.19 -0.31 1.14
N ARG A 112 6.31 -1.33 1.19
CA ARG A 112 5.06 -1.31 0.43
C ARG A 112 4.12 -0.19 0.86
N TYR A 113 3.85 -0.07 2.17
CA TYR A 113 2.93 0.95 2.64
C TYR A 113 3.44 2.38 2.41
N ALA A 114 4.73 2.64 2.71
CA ALA A 114 5.32 3.95 2.48
C ALA A 114 5.28 4.35 1.00
N THR A 115 5.67 3.44 0.10
CA THR A 115 5.71 3.70 -1.35
C THR A 115 4.33 3.88 -1.95
N ILE A 116 3.35 3.10 -1.52
CA ILE A 116 1.99 3.23 -2.07
C ILE A 116 1.32 4.52 -1.61
N ALA A 117 1.65 4.99 -0.40
CA ALA A 117 1.19 6.29 0.09
C ALA A 117 1.76 7.46 -0.73
N THR A 118 2.93 7.30 -1.36
CA THR A 118 3.58 8.33 -2.20
C THR A 118 3.75 7.85 -3.65
N THR A 119 2.74 8.11 -4.48
CA THR A 119 2.61 7.51 -5.83
C THR A 119 3.73 7.81 -6.84
N THR A 120 4.67 8.70 -6.49
CA THR A 120 5.81 9.08 -7.32
C THR A 120 7.04 8.20 -7.13
N PHE A 121 7.17 7.48 -6.02
CA PHE A 121 8.37 6.68 -5.73
C PHE A 121 8.26 5.24 -6.23
N ASP A 122 9.41 4.62 -6.44
CA ASP A 122 9.55 3.19 -6.74
C ASP A 122 9.80 2.42 -5.44
N PHE A 123 9.38 1.15 -5.42
CA PHE A 123 9.66 0.25 -4.30
C PHE A 123 11.16 0.09 -4.10
N MET A 124 11.60 0.14 -2.85
CA MET A 124 13.01 -0.10 -2.53
C MET A 124 13.34 -1.57 -2.77
N LEU A 125 12.59 -2.49 -2.19
CA LEU A 125 12.79 -3.92 -2.36
C LEU A 125 12.09 -4.40 -3.64
N ASP A 126 12.86 -4.98 -4.55
CA ASP A 126 12.36 -5.56 -5.79
C ASP A 126 11.69 -6.93 -5.52
N ASP A 127 10.47 -7.08 -6.02
CA ASP A 127 9.66 -8.29 -5.87
C ASP A 127 10.33 -9.54 -6.48
N THR A 128 11.15 -9.37 -7.52
CA THR A 128 11.89 -10.48 -8.17
C THR A 128 13.08 -10.97 -7.34
N LYS A 129 13.59 -10.11 -6.45
CA LYS A 129 14.74 -10.39 -5.57
C LYS A 129 14.30 -10.87 -4.19
N MET A 130 13.05 -10.65 -3.81
CA MET A 130 12.47 -11.19 -2.58
C MET A 130 12.13 -12.68 -2.76
N LYS A 131 13.12 -13.54 -2.52
CA LYS A 131 13.04 -15.02 -2.66
C LYS A 131 12.91 -15.75 -1.31
N ARG A 132 12.80 -15.02 -0.21
CA ARG A 132 12.55 -15.55 1.14
C ARG A 132 11.21 -16.31 1.18
N VAL A 133 11.12 -17.46 1.87
CA VAL A 133 9.83 -18.15 2.06
C VAL A 133 8.94 -17.35 3.01
N LEU A 134 7.63 -17.61 2.97
CA LEU A 134 6.68 -16.93 3.84
C LEU A 134 6.94 -17.26 5.32
N PRO A 135 6.69 -16.32 6.25
CA PRO A 135 6.82 -16.60 7.68
C PRO A 135 5.78 -17.64 8.11
N CYS A 136 6.04 -18.37 9.19
CA CYS A 136 5.06 -19.31 9.75
C CYS A 136 4.00 -18.59 10.60
N SER A 137 3.01 -19.33 11.11
CA SER A 137 2.04 -18.80 12.06
C SER A 137 2.71 -18.38 13.37
N TYR A 138 2.14 -17.39 14.06
CA TYR A 138 2.71 -16.90 15.32
C TYR A 138 2.71 -17.98 16.42
N ASP A 139 1.70 -18.85 16.48
CA ASP A 139 1.64 -19.96 17.45
C ASP A 139 2.86 -20.87 17.31
N LEU A 140 3.15 -21.32 16.08
CA LEU A 140 4.28 -22.19 15.78
C LEU A 140 5.63 -21.52 16.07
N PHE A 141 5.75 -20.24 15.74
CA PHE A 141 6.94 -19.45 16.07
C PHE A 141 7.13 -19.30 17.58
N SER A 142 6.09 -18.92 18.32
CA SER A 142 6.17 -18.70 19.77
C SER A 142 6.54 -19.96 20.57
N ARG A 143 6.23 -21.14 20.00
CA ARG A 143 6.48 -22.45 20.60
C ARG A 143 7.77 -23.11 20.11
N ASP A 144 8.56 -22.42 19.27
CA ASP A 144 9.80 -22.93 18.67
C ASP A 144 9.58 -24.28 17.96
N ILE A 145 8.51 -24.38 17.14
CA ILE A 145 8.17 -25.59 16.39
C ILE A 145 8.68 -25.45 14.95
N PRO A 146 9.72 -26.22 14.55
CA PRO A 146 10.24 -26.17 13.19
C PRO A 146 9.21 -26.62 12.16
N VAL A 147 8.90 -25.74 11.22
CA VAL A 147 7.97 -26.01 10.13
C VAL A 147 8.48 -25.48 8.81
N GLU A 148 7.98 -26.09 7.73
CA GLU A 148 8.19 -25.63 6.36
C GLU A 148 6.99 -24.80 5.89
N THR A 149 7.26 -23.71 5.20
CA THR A 149 6.25 -22.83 4.61
C THR A 149 6.49 -22.70 3.10
N ARG A 150 5.45 -22.31 2.36
CA ARG A 150 5.57 -22.13 0.91
C ARG A 150 6.36 -20.89 0.57
N SER A 151 7.05 -20.94 -0.57
CA SER A 151 7.51 -19.73 -1.26
C SER A 151 6.38 -19.16 -2.11
N TRP A 152 6.43 -17.86 -2.36
CA TRP A 152 5.46 -17.22 -3.25
C TRP A 152 5.69 -17.63 -4.70
N GLY A 153 4.61 -17.90 -5.44
CA GLY A 153 4.69 -18.27 -6.86
C GLY A 153 4.88 -19.77 -7.10
N SER A 154 4.94 -20.60 -6.06
CA SER A 154 4.83 -22.06 -6.17
C SER A 154 3.39 -22.46 -6.50
N SER A 155 2.93 -22.14 -7.71
CA SER A 155 1.71 -22.74 -8.26
C SER A 155 1.97 -24.24 -8.48
N PRO A 156 1.01 -25.14 -8.18
CA PRO A 156 1.14 -26.56 -8.49
C PRO A 156 1.33 -26.84 -10.00
N ASP A 157 1.03 -25.87 -10.87
CA ASP A 157 1.12 -26.02 -12.33
C ASP A 157 2.51 -25.77 -12.93
N GLN A 158 3.53 -25.42 -12.14
CA GLN A 158 4.92 -25.34 -12.64
C GLN A 158 5.52 -26.74 -12.77
N HIS A 159 5.10 -27.44 -13.82
CA HIS A 159 5.60 -28.71 -14.27
C HIS A 159 7.11 -28.60 -14.58
N GLY A 160 7.97 -29.09 -13.67
CA GLY A 160 9.38 -29.32 -14.00
C GLY A 160 10.39 -29.32 -12.85
N ALA A 161 10.07 -28.80 -11.67
CA ALA A 161 10.99 -28.84 -10.53
C ALA A 161 10.60 -30.01 -9.59
N VAL A 162 11.42 -31.06 -9.59
CA VAL A 162 11.34 -32.19 -8.64
C VAL A 162 11.77 -31.72 -7.26
N GLY A 163 10.91 -30.94 -6.60
CA GLY A 163 11.00 -30.55 -5.20
C GLY A 163 9.57 -30.39 -4.70
N LEU A 164 9.20 -31.12 -3.64
CA LEU A 164 7.85 -31.06 -3.07
C LEU A 164 7.45 -29.59 -2.88
N VAL A 165 6.43 -29.12 -3.60
CA VAL A 165 5.79 -27.85 -3.29
C VAL A 165 5.17 -28.01 -1.92
N VAL A 166 5.83 -27.51 -0.88
CA VAL A 166 5.31 -27.55 0.48
C VAL A 166 4.21 -26.52 0.61
N ASN A 167 2.97 -26.90 0.28
CA ASN A 167 1.80 -26.09 0.53
C ASN A 167 1.03 -26.64 1.74
N LYS A 168 1.51 -26.28 2.94
CA LYS A 168 0.86 -26.61 4.21
C LYS A 168 0.19 -25.36 4.76
N PRO A 169 -1.09 -25.08 4.43
CA PRO A 169 -1.78 -23.88 4.88
C PRO A 169 -1.85 -23.77 6.41
N ASP A 170 -1.87 -24.90 7.12
CA ASP A 170 -1.85 -24.97 8.59
C ASP A 170 -0.59 -24.34 9.22
N ASN A 171 0.50 -24.24 8.45
CA ASN A 171 1.74 -23.63 8.91
C ASN A 171 1.75 -22.10 8.73
N LEU A 172 0.79 -21.53 8.01
CA LEU A 172 0.73 -20.11 7.66
C LEU A 172 -0.16 -19.35 8.64
N GLY A 173 0.22 -18.10 8.93
CA GLY A 173 -0.57 -17.19 9.76
C GLY A 173 -0.98 -15.94 9.00
N SER A 174 -1.69 -15.05 9.68
CA SER A 174 -2.11 -13.74 9.16
C SER A 174 -0.97 -12.96 8.51
N PHE A 175 0.23 -12.97 9.12
CA PHE A 175 1.39 -12.27 8.57
C PHE A 175 1.84 -12.83 7.21
N SER A 176 1.78 -14.15 7.02
CA SER A 176 2.07 -14.80 5.75
C SER A 176 1.12 -14.31 4.66
N TYR A 177 -0.19 -14.33 4.93
CA TYR A 177 -1.20 -13.84 4.01
C TYR A 177 -1.10 -12.33 3.77
N HIS A 178 -0.68 -11.56 4.79
CA HIS A 178 -0.42 -10.13 4.65
C HIS A 178 0.70 -9.88 3.65
N CYS A 179 1.79 -10.65 3.72
CA CYS A 179 2.86 -10.59 2.74
C CYS A 179 2.33 -10.88 1.33
N GLU A 180 1.50 -11.91 1.17
CA GLU A 180 0.91 -12.30 -0.12
C GLU A 180 0.06 -11.20 -0.75
N ILE A 181 -0.87 -10.58 0.01
CA ILE A 181 -1.69 -9.48 -0.52
C ILE A 181 -0.86 -8.25 -0.88
N LEU A 182 0.22 -7.98 -0.13
CA LEU A 182 1.14 -6.88 -0.45
C LEU A 182 1.91 -7.13 -1.75
N ARG A 183 2.20 -8.39 -2.11
CA ARG A 183 2.76 -8.71 -3.43
C ARG A 183 1.77 -8.44 -4.56
N ILE A 184 0.49 -8.79 -4.37
CA ILE A 184 -0.56 -8.46 -5.35
C ILE A 184 -0.67 -6.94 -5.49
N LEU A 185 -0.71 -6.22 -4.36
CA LEU A 185 -0.76 -4.77 -4.32
C LEU A 185 0.47 -4.11 -4.99
N SER A 186 1.66 -4.72 -4.88
CA SER A 186 2.87 -4.29 -5.61
C SER A 186 2.66 -4.34 -7.12
N LYS A 187 2.15 -5.47 -7.62
CA LYS A 187 1.83 -5.63 -9.05
C LYS A 187 0.76 -4.65 -9.52
N VAL A 188 -0.24 -4.37 -8.69
CA VAL A 188 -1.25 -3.33 -8.96
C VAL A 188 -0.59 -1.95 -9.05
N HIS A 189 0.32 -1.63 -8.14
CA HIS A 189 1.02 -0.35 -8.15
C HIS A 189 1.86 -0.17 -9.43
N ASP A 190 2.65 -1.18 -9.82
CA ASP A 190 3.46 -1.16 -11.05
C ASP A 190 2.61 -1.06 -12.31
N PHE A 191 1.50 -1.81 -12.35
CA PHE A 191 0.52 -1.74 -13.42
C PHE A 191 -0.03 -0.33 -13.62
N LEU A 192 -0.41 0.35 -12.54
CA LEU A 192 -0.99 1.70 -12.60
C LEU A 192 0.03 2.79 -12.93
N LYS A 193 1.30 2.62 -12.55
CA LYS A 193 2.37 3.56 -12.88
C LYS A 193 2.76 3.55 -14.36
N THR A 194 2.50 2.44 -15.05
CA THR A 194 2.82 2.29 -16.48
C THR A 194 1.99 3.28 -17.30
N PRO A 195 2.62 4.19 -18.08
CA PRO A 195 1.88 5.12 -18.93
C PRO A 195 1.01 4.41 -19.97
N LEU A 196 -0.20 4.92 -20.20
CA LEU A 196 -1.19 4.34 -21.10
C LEU A 196 -1.61 5.32 -22.19
N ASP A 197 -1.69 4.87 -23.44
CA ASP A 197 -2.44 5.56 -24.50
C ASP A 197 -3.91 5.11 -24.51
N ILE A 198 -4.77 5.92 -23.90
CA ILE A 198 -6.22 5.68 -23.82
C ILE A 198 -6.96 5.78 -25.16
N THR A 199 -6.28 6.15 -26.25
CA THR A 199 -6.84 6.22 -27.60
C THR A 199 -6.50 4.97 -28.43
N SER A 200 -5.50 4.19 -28.02
CA SER A 200 -5.06 2.98 -28.71
C SER A 200 -5.89 1.77 -28.29
N SER A 201 -6.66 1.20 -29.24
CA SER A 201 -7.47 0.00 -28.97
C SER A 201 -6.64 -1.22 -28.55
N SER A 202 -5.41 -1.35 -29.06
CA SER A 202 -4.49 -2.43 -28.71
C SER A 202 -3.99 -2.31 -27.27
N GLU A 203 -3.50 -1.13 -26.89
CA GLU A 203 -3.03 -0.88 -25.52
C GLU A 203 -4.17 -1.02 -24.51
N MET A 204 -5.36 -0.51 -24.85
CA MET A 204 -6.56 -0.66 -24.04
C MET A 204 -6.96 -2.12 -23.84
N ALA A 205 -6.82 -2.97 -24.86
CA ALA A 205 -7.08 -4.42 -24.72
C ALA A 205 -6.05 -5.09 -23.80
N ALA A 206 -4.75 -4.77 -23.94
CA ALA A 206 -3.71 -5.27 -23.07
C ALA A 206 -3.92 -4.82 -21.61
N TRP A 207 -4.24 -3.54 -21.41
CA TRP A 207 -4.56 -2.97 -20.10
C TRP A 207 -5.73 -3.70 -19.43
N ARG A 208 -6.83 -3.94 -20.17
CA ARG A 208 -7.99 -4.70 -19.66
C ARG A 208 -7.62 -6.12 -19.25
N ASN A 209 -6.79 -6.81 -20.04
CA ASN A 209 -6.39 -8.18 -19.72
C ASN A 209 -5.54 -8.22 -18.44
N THR A 210 -4.61 -7.29 -18.28
CA THR A 210 -3.81 -7.16 -17.04
C THR A 210 -4.70 -6.82 -15.85
N TYR A 211 -5.62 -5.86 -15.99
CA TYR A 211 -6.59 -5.50 -14.96
C TYR A 211 -7.40 -6.72 -14.49
N ARG A 212 -7.97 -7.49 -15.42
CA ARG A 212 -8.77 -8.69 -15.08
C ARG A 212 -7.93 -9.76 -14.39
N SER A 213 -6.68 -9.93 -14.79
CA SER A 213 -5.74 -10.86 -14.14
C SER A 213 -5.45 -10.45 -12.69
N LEU A 214 -5.27 -9.15 -12.44
CA LEU A 214 -5.07 -8.61 -11.09
C LEU A 214 -6.33 -8.73 -10.22
N ASP A 215 -7.52 -8.43 -10.78
CA ASP A 215 -8.79 -8.61 -10.10
C ASP A 215 -9.01 -10.09 -9.71
N ALA A 216 -8.80 -11.01 -10.67
CA ALA A 216 -8.86 -12.45 -10.41
C ALA A 216 -7.85 -12.91 -9.36
N SER A 217 -6.67 -12.27 -9.27
CA SER A 217 -5.66 -12.56 -8.25
C SER A 217 -6.12 -12.13 -6.85
N LEU A 218 -6.74 -10.94 -6.71
CA LEU A 218 -7.32 -10.48 -5.45
C LEU A 218 -8.45 -11.41 -4.98
N ASP A 219 -9.30 -11.80 -5.92
CA ASP A 219 -10.43 -12.69 -5.68
C ASP A 219 -10.00 -14.11 -5.30
N SER A 220 -9.00 -14.65 -6.01
CA SER A 220 -8.40 -15.95 -5.70
C SER A 220 -7.73 -15.94 -4.34
N TRP A 221 -7.00 -14.86 -4.01
CA TRP A 221 -6.38 -14.71 -2.70
C TRP A 221 -7.43 -14.68 -1.57
N LEU A 222 -8.50 -13.89 -1.72
CA LEU A 222 -9.56 -13.79 -0.70
C LEU A 222 -10.26 -15.14 -0.50
N ARG A 223 -10.61 -15.85 -1.58
CA ARG A 223 -11.22 -17.19 -1.52
C ARG A 223 -10.27 -18.26 -0.97
N GLY A 224 -8.97 -18.05 -1.11
CA GLY A 224 -7.92 -18.96 -0.65
C GLY A 224 -7.59 -18.85 0.84
N LEU A 225 -8.18 -17.89 1.56
CA LEU A 225 -8.00 -17.78 3.01
C LEU A 225 -8.71 -18.95 3.74
N PRO A 226 -8.08 -19.56 4.77
CA PRO A 226 -8.69 -20.63 5.55
C PRO A 226 -10.07 -20.27 6.12
N GLY A 227 -10.97 -21.24 6.27
CA GLY A 227 -12.33 -21.01 6.81
C GLY A 227 -12.37 -20.49 8.25
N ASP A 228 -11.27 -20.57 9.00
CA ASP A 228 -11.16 -19.93 10.32
C ASP A 228 -11.17 -18.39 10.22
N TYR A 229 -10.80 -17.84 9.05
CA TYR A 229 -10.98 -16.42 8.71
C TYR A 229 -12.46 -16.04 8.49
N SER A 230 -13.38 -17.01 8.35
CA SER A 230 -14.84 -16.79 8.33
C SER A 230 -15.55 -17.20 9.62
N LYS A 231 -14.86 -17.80 10.61
CA LYS A 231 -15.40 -18.29 11.89
C LYS A 231 -14.89 -17.50 13.10
N ILE A 232 -14.78 -16.18 12.94
CA ILE A 232 -14.08 -15.26 13.85
C ILE A 232 -14.67 -15.22 15.26
N SER A 233 -15.98 -15.48 15.45
CA SER A 233 -16.59 -15.40 16.79
C SER A 233 -16.09 -16.46 17.77
N ALA A 234 -15.56 -17.60 17.29
CA ALA A 234 -15.14 -18.72 18.14
C ALA A 234 -13.66 -18.64 18.60
N LEU A 235 -12.82 -17.85 17.93
CA LEU A 235 -11.38 -17.75 18.19
C LEU A 235 -11.00 -16.66 19.21
N CYS A 236 -11.98 -15.88 19.67
CA CYS A 236 -11.87 -14.86 20.73
C CYS A 236 -11.54 -15.42 22.13
N HIS A 237 -11.05 -16.65 22.26
CA HIS A 237 -10.87 -17.36 23.54
C HIS A 237 -9.44 -17.82 23.84
N SER A 238 -8.45 -17.36 23.10
CA SER A 238 -7.05 -17.43 23.56
C SER A 238 -6.31 -16.17 23.13
N ASP A 239 -5.55 -15.55 24.05
CA ASP A 239 -5.19 -14.12 24.08
C ASP A 239 -5.83 -13.25 22.96
N PRO A 240 -7.08 -12.77 23.18
CA PRO A 240 -7.99 -12.39 22.09
C PRO A 240 -7.59 -11.12 21.32
N ALA A 241 -6.89 -10.17 21.94
CA ALA A 241 -6.71 -8.84 21.33
C ALA A 241 -5.75 -8.87 20.12
N SER A 242 -4.62 -9.57 20.22
CA SER A 242 -3.60 -9.58 19.15
C SER A 242 -4.02 -10.37 17.90
N ARG A 243 -4.78 -11.47 18.07
CA ARG A 243 -5.24 -12.28 16.93
C ARG A 243 -6.29 -11.55 16.10
N VAL A 244 -7.23 -10.89 16.75
CA VAL A 244 -8.30 -10.13 16.08
C VAL A 244 -7.69 -8.89 15.40
N ALA A 245 -6.76 -8.18 16.05
CA ALA A 245 -6.03 -7.05 15.45
C ALA A 245 -5.32 -7.43 14.14
N ASN A 246 -4.59 -8.54 14.10
CA ASN A 246 -3.90 -8.98 12.89
C ASN A 246 -4.86 -9.27 11.71
N TRP A 247 -6.08 -9.74 12.00
CA TRP A 247 -7.10 -9.94 10.97
C TRP A 247 -7.60 -8.60 10.43
N PHE A 248 -7.86 -7.62 11.29
CA PHE A 248 -8.26 -6.28 10.87
C PHE A 248 -7.20 -5.63 9.99
N MET A 249 -5.93 -5.78 10.35
CA MET A 249 -4.79 -5.34 9.53
C MET A 249 -4.76 -6.03 8.16
N LEU A 250 -5.01 -7.34 8.12
CA LEU A 250 -5.04 -8.12 6.90
C LEU A 250 -6.17 -7.70 5.96
N HIS A 251 -7.39 -7.54 6.50
CA HIS A 251 -8.54 -7.08 5.72
C HIS A 251 -8.33 -5.66 5.20
N SER A 252 -7.72 -4.79 6.01
CA SER A 252 -7.36 -3.43 5.63
C SER A 252 -6.38 -3.37 4.45
N ALA A 253 -5.41 -4.30 4.42
CA ALA A 253 -4.50 -4.47 3.30
C ALA A 253 -5.25 -4.89 2.03
N TYR A 254 -6.19 -5.83 2.14
CA TYR A 254 -7.04 -6.26 1.03
C TYR A 254 -7.88 -5.10 0.48
N VAL A 255 -8.59 -4.36 1.34
CA VAL A 255 -9.39 -3.20 0.93
C VAL A 255 -8.53 -2.16 0.23
N THR A 256 -7.33 -1.89 0.75
CA THR A 256 -6.38 -0.98 0.10
C THR A 256 -6.03 -1.44 -1.31
N ALA A 257 -5.76 -2.74 -1.50
CA ALA A 257 -5.44 -3.32 -2.81
C ALA A 257 -6.62 -3.27 -3.80
N VAL A 258 -7.83 -3.60 -3.34
CA VAL A 258 -9.07 -3.52 -4.12
C VAL A 258 -9.32 -2.07 -4.55
N VAL A 259 -9.34 -1.13 -3.60
CA VAL A 259 -9.55 0.30 -3.90
C VAL A 259 -8.49 0.80 -4.87
N ARG A 260 -7.22 0.46 -4.65
CA ARG A 260 -6.12 0.89 -5.51
C ARG A 260 -6.29 0.44 -6.95
N LEU A 261 -6.63 -0.83 -7.18
CA LEU A 261 -6.83 -1.38 -8.52
C LEU A 261 -8.05 -0.74 -9.20
N HIS A 262 -9.21 -0.85 -8.55
CA HIS A 262 -10.49 -0.53 -9.17
C HIS A 262 -10.72 0.97 -9.33
N SER A 263 -10.16 1.83 -8.47
CA SER A 263 -10.38 3.26 -8.57
C SER A 263 -9.92 3.86 -9.89
N SER A 264 -8.92 3.24 -10.54
CA SER A 264 -8.41 3.67 -11.84
C SER A 264 -9.44 3.56 -12.97
N ALA A 265 -10.27 2.51 -12.97
CA ALA A 265 -11.36 2.30 -13.91
C ALA A 265 -12.67 2.94 -13.44
N ALA A 266 -12.91 2.99 -12.13
CA ALA A 266 -14.12 3.57 -11.56
C ALA A 266 -14.16 5.10 -11.69
N TYR A 267 -13.01 5.75 -11.50
CA TYR A 267 -12.91 7.20 -11.40
C TYR A 267 -11.75 7.75 -12.24
N PRO A 268 -11.71 7.55 -13.58
CA PRO A 268 -10.67 8.12 -14.42
C PRO A 268 -10.59 9.65 -14.27
N THR A 269 -9.39 10.17 -14.04
CA THR A 269 -9.15 11.63 -14.06
C THR A 269 -9.12 12.16 -15.50
N VAL A 270 -8.77 11.31 -16.47
CA VAL A 270 -8.85 11.62 -17.91
C VAL A 270 -9.58 10.48 -18.62
N ARG A 271 -10.46 10.84 -19.55
CA ARG A 271 -11.38 9.93 -20.22
C ARG A 271 -11.13 9.88 -21.72
N SER A 272 -11.54 8.79 -22.34
CA SER A 272 -11.68 8.66 -23.80
C SER A 272 -12.92 7.82 -24.10
N HIS A 273 -13.29 7.71 -25.38
CA HIS A 273 -14.35 6.80 -25.81
C HIS A 273 -14.09 5.31 -25.48
N LEU A 274 -12.83 4.94 -25.19
CA LEU A 274 -12.43 3.59 -24.79
C LEU A 274 -12.16 3.45 -23.29
N PHE A 275 -11.99 4.56 -22.57
CA PHE A 275 -11.69 4.61 -21.14
C PHE A 275 -12.69 5.54 -20.45
N VAL A 276 -13.88 4.99 -20.15
CA VAL A 276 -14.96 5.66 -19.43
C VAL A 276 -15.09 5.09 -18.02
N PRO A 277 -15.72 5.80 -17.05
CA PRO A 277 -15.99 5.24 -15.73
C PRO A 277 -16.71 3.88 -15.81
N SER A 278 -16.23 2.89 -15.07
CA SER A 278 -16.83 1.54 -14.99
C SER A 278 -17.75 1.41 -13.77
N HIS A 279 -18.95 0.86 -13.98
CA HIS A 279 -19.90 0.55 -12.90
C HIS A 279 -19.38 -0.58 -12.02
N TYR A 280 -18.88 -1.67 -12.63
CA TYR A 280 -18.31 -2.80 -11.89
C TYR A 280 -17.19 -2.36 -10.97
N ALA A 281 -16.22 -1.59 -11.48
CA ALA A 281 -15.11 -1.08 -10.69
C ALA A 281 -15.59 -0.17 -9.54
N MET A 282 -16.60 0.67 -9.80
CA MET A 282 -17.20 1.54 -8.79
C MET A 282 -17.85 0.74 -7.66
N GLN A 283 -18.59 -0.31 -8.00
CA GLN A 283 -19.22 -1.20 -7.01
C GLN A 283 -18.18 -1.95 -6.18
N ARG A 284 -17.10 -2.45 -6.79
CA ARG A 284 -15.99 -3.11 -6.08
C ARG A 284 -15.35 -2.17 -5.06
N CYS A 285 -15.06 -0.93 -5.46
CA CYS A 285 -14.58 0.13 -4.59
C CYS A 285 -15.51 0.40 -3.40
N LEU A 286 -16.80 0.67 -3.66
CA LEU A 286 -17.77 1.03 -2.63
C LEU A 286 -18.08 -0.13 -1.66
N SER A 287 -18.11 -1.37 -2.18
CA SER A 287 -18.30 -2.57 -1.36
C SER A 287 -17.10 -2.81 -0.44
N ALA A 288 -15.87 -2.58 -0.92
CA ALA A 288 -14.67 -2.69 -0.10
C ALA A 288 -14.64 -1.62 1.01
N VAL A 289 -15.04 -0.38 0.70
CA VAL A 289 -15.18 0.69 1.69
C VAL A 289 -16.27 0.35 2.73
N GLN A 290 -17.39 -0.24 2.30
CA GLN A 290 -18.42 -0.70 3.23
C GLN A 290 -17.87 -1.76 4.19
N SER A 291 -17.21 -2.79 3.64
CA SER A 291 -16.62 -3.87 4.44
C SER A 291 -15.60 -3.33 5.45
N LEU A 292 -14.76 -2.35 5.08
CA LEU A 292 -13.85 -1.71 6.02
C LEU A 292 -14.57 -0.91 7.09
N SER A 293 -15.67 -0.22 6.74
CA SER A 293 -16.49 0.53 7.69
C SER A 293 -17.12 -0.40 8.73
N ASP A 294 -17.68 -1.53 8.30
CA ASP A 294 -18.30 -2.52 9.19
C ASP A 294 -17.25 -3.07 10.18
N ILE A 295 -16.07 -3.41 9.67
CA ILE A 295 -14.96 -3.90 10.48
C ILE A 295 -14.45 -2.83 11.46
N ALA A 296 -14.27 -1.59 11.00
CA ALA A 296 -13.83 -0.51 11.86
C ALA A 296 -14.84 -0.22 12.98
N GLN A 297 -16.14 -0.38 12.70
CA GLN A 297 -17.20 -0.30 13.70
C GLN A 297 -17.07 -1.43 14.73
N ASP A 298 -16.90 -2.68 14.29
CA ASP A 298 -16.69 -3.83 15.17
C ASP A 298 -15.45 -3.64 16.08
N VAL A 299 -14.34 -3.13 15.53
CA VAL A 299 -13.12 -2.85 16.32
C VAL A 299 -13.37 -1.77 17.36
N TYR A 300 -14.06 -0.70 16.96
CA TYR A 300 -14.36 0.42 17.84
C TYR A 300 -15.24 -0.03 19.01
N GLU A 301 -16.30 -0.77 18.73
CA GLU A 301 -17.20 -1.33 19.76
C GLU A 301 -16.48 -2.31 20.70
N ALA A 302 -15.54 -3.09 20.16
CA ALA A 302 -14.69 -3.99 20.95
C ALA A 302 -13.55 -3.28 21.70
N SER A 303 -13.42 -1.95 21.61
CA SER A 303 -12.31 -1.18 22.18
C SER A 303 -10.92 -1.67 21.75
N GLY A 304 -10.79 -2.15 20.50
CA GLY A 304 -9.56 -2.76 19.98
C GLY A 304 -8.67 -1.81 19.15
N LEU A 305 -9.02 -0.53 19.07
CA LEU A 305 -8.34 0.43 18.18
C LEU A 305 -6.87 0.71 18.57
N ASP A 306 -6.54 0.58 19.85
CA ASP A 306 -5.19 0.73 20.40
C ASP A 306 -4.21 -0.38 19.96
N HIS A 307 -4.73 -1.48 19.41
CA HIS A 307 -3.94 -2.60 18.89
C HIS A 307 -3.63 -2.49 17.39
N LEU A 308 -4.11 -1.43 16.72
CA LEU A 308 -3.98 -1.25 15.28
C LEU A 308 -2.88 -0.25 14.94
N GLY A 309 -2.12 -0.58 13.89
CA GLY A 309 -0.96 0.20 13.45
C GLY A 309 -1.22 1.10 12.24
N PRO A 310 -0.18 1.83 11.77
CA PRO A 310 -0.24 2.71 10.60
C PRO A 310 -0.87 2.10 9.34
N PRO A 311 -0.69 0.81 9.01
CA PRO A 311 -1.38 0.24 7.85
C PRO A 311 -2.93 0.25 7.92
N PHE A 312 -3.51 0.10 9.11
CA PHE A 312 -4.96 0.23 9.29
C PHE A 312 -5.40 1.69 9.08
N ILE A 313 -4.71 2.63 9.71
CA ILE A 313 -4.92 4.08 9.53
C ILE A 313 -4.87 4.46 8.05
N PHE A 314 -3.87 3.95 7.33
CA PHE A 314 -3.73 4.19 5.90
C PHE A 314 -4.94 3.68 5.10
N SER A 315 -5.48 2.52 5.44
CA SER A 315 -6.68 2.00 4.77
C SER A 315 -7.92 2.85 5.02
N LEU A 316 -8.12 3.35 6.25
CA LEU A 316 -9.22 4.27 6.58
C LEU A 316 -9.09 5.58 5.78
N TRP A 317 -7.87 6.12 5.72
CA TRP A 317 -7.55 7.29 4.92
C TRP A 317 -7.84 7.09 3.43
N VAL A 318 -7.44 5.96 2.85
CA VAL A 318 -7.73 5.61 1.45
C VAL A 318 -9.24 5.47 1.21
N ALA A 319 -9.97 4.80 2.12
CA ALA A 319 -11.41 4.61 2.02
C ALA A 319 -12.18 5.95 2.11
N ALA A 320 -11.83 6.79 3.08
CA ALA A 320 -12.42 8.13 3.23
C ALA A 320 -12.21 8.99 1.97
N ARG A 321 -11.00 9.01 1.43
CA ARG A 321 -10.72 9.77 0.20
C ARG A 321 -11.47 9.21 -1.02
N LEU A 322 -11.68 7.90 -1.09
CA LEU A 322 -12.47 7.29 -2.16
C LEU A 322 -13.92 7.80 -2.16
N LEU A 323 -14.52 8.03 -0.99
CA LEU A 323 -15.87 8.62 -0.89
C LEU A 323 -15.90 10.05 -1.44
N LEU A 324 -14.86 10.84 -1.18
CA LEU A 324 -14.70 12.19 -1.75
C LEU A 324 -14.49 12.15 -3.25
N VAL A 325 -13.69 11.20 -3.76
CA VAL A 325 -13.48 10.99 -5.20
C VAL A 325 -14.77 10.57 -5.89
N HIS A 326 -15.56 9.69 -5.25
CA HIS A 326 -16.86 9.28 -5.75
C HIS A 326 -17.77 10.50 -5.90
N ALA A 327 -17.98 11.26 -4.82
CA ALA A 327 -18.77 12.49 -4.83
C ALA A 327 -18.27 13.52 -5.85
N ALA A 328 -16.96 13.68 -6.00
CA ALA A 328 -16.36 14.56 -7.01
C ALA A 328 -16.64 14.11 -8.46
N THR A 329 -16.80 12.80 -8.70
CA THR A 329 -16.95 12.24 -10.05
C THR A 329 -18.40 12.15 -10.48
N THR A 330 -19.29 11.77 -9.55
CA THR A 330 -20.72 11.59 -9.79
C THR A 330 -21.53 12.83 -9.41
N CYS A 331 -20.88 13.87 -8.86
CA CYS A 331 -21.48 15.07 -8.28
C CYS A 331 -22.66 14.76 -7.35
N CYS A 332 -22.58 13.65 -6.61
CA CYS A 332 -23.52 13.33 -5.56
C CYS A 332 -23.05 13.93 -4.21
N PRO A 333 -23.94 13.99 -3.20
CA PRO A 333 -23.52 14.27 -1.84
C PRO A 333 -22.48 13.26 -1.36
N VAL A 334 -21.52 13.71 -0.55
CA VAL A 334 -20.53 12.81 0.06
C VAL A 334 -21.24 11.83 0.97
N ASP A 335 -20.85 10.56 0.85
CA ASP A 335 -21.36 9.48 1.67
C ASP A 335 -21.17 9.76 3.18
N PRO A 336 -22.20 9.60 4.03
CA PRO A 336 -22.14 9.89 5.46
C PRO A 336 -21.06 9.13 6.24
N ARG A 337 -20.60 7.97 5.76
CA ARG A 337 -19.51 7.19 6.39
C ARG A 337 -18.21 7.98 6.50
N ILE A 338 -18.07 9.08 5.73
CA ILE A 338 -16.92 9.98 5.84
C ILE A 338 -16.74 10.53 7.25
N GLU A 339 -17.83 10.82 7.97
CA GLU A 339 -17.77 11.34 9.34
C GLU A 339 -17.23 10.29 10.30
N PHE A 340 -17.71 9.05 10.16
CA PHE A 340 -17.22 7.93 10.94
C PHE A 340 -15.72 7.71 10.73
N PHE A 341 -15.23 7.74 9.48
CA PHE A 341 -13.80 7.62 9.23
C PHE A 341 -12.99 8.76 9.82
N ILE A 342 -13.48 10.01 9.75
CA ILE A 342 -12.82 11.17 10.37
C ILE A 342 -12.74 10.99 11.90
N GLU A 343 -13.82 10.53 12.53
CA GLU A 343 -13.89 10.29 13.96
C GLU A 343 -12.91 9.20 14.41
N ILE A 344 -12.91 8.04 13.74
CA ILE A 344 -12.00 6.93 14.06
C ILE A 344 -10.55 7.34 13.85
N LEU A 345 -10.23 8.04 12.76
CA LEU A 345 -8.89 8.57 12.53
C LEU A 345 -8.46 9.54 13.63
N GLY A 346 -9.36 10.43 14.07
CA GLY A 346 -9.12 11.33 15.20
C GLY A 346 -8.89 10.57 16.51
N HIS A 347 -9.67 9.51 16.77
CA HIS A 347 -9.51 8.67 17.96
C HIS A 347 -8.17 7.93 17.96
N VAL A 348 -7.79 7.30 16.85
CA VAL A 348 -6.51 6.60 16.72
C VAL A 348 -5.33 7.59 16.68
N GLY A 349 -5.60 8.85 16.31
CA GLY A 349 -4.66 9.98 16.34
C GLY A 349 -3.97 10.21 17.68
N GLN A 350 -4.55 9.75 18.79
CA GLN A 350 -3.91 9.81 20.11
C GLN A 350 -2.68 8.89 20.23
N TYR A 351 -2.61 7.84 19.40
CA TYR A 351 -1.49 6.88 19.35
C TYR A 351 -0.58 7.14 18.16
N TRP A 352 -1.14 7.61 17.04
CA TRP A 352 -0.45 7.78 15.77
C TRP A 352 -0.72 9.16 15.18
N GLU A 353 0.24 10.08 15.27
CA GLU A 353 0.09 11.48 14.85
C GLU A 353 -0.32 11.62 13.36
N VAL A 354 0.09 10.68 12.50
CA VAL A 354 -0.32 10.67 11.09
C VAL A 354 -1.85 10.54 10.92
N ALA A 355 -2.54 9.82 11.81
CA ALA A 355 -3.99 9.63 11.75
C ALA A 355 -4.73 10.93 12.08
N ASP A 356 -4.26 11.69 13.08
CA ASP A 356 -4.82 13.00 13.43
C ASP A 356 -4.64 14.00 12.27
N ASN A 357 -3.48 13.97 11.61
CA ASN A 357 -3.25 14.77 10.40
C ASN A 357 -4.23 14.40 9.27
N TYR A 358 -4.45 13.10 9.02
CA TYR A 358 -5.44 12.64 8.06
C TYR A 358 -6.87 13.09 8.40
N ALA A 359 -7.30 12.95 9.65
CA ALA A 359 -8.61 13.41 10.11
C ALA A 359 -8.80 14.92 9.84
N LYS A 360 -7.79 15.73 10.19
CA LYS A 360 -7.81 17.19 9.98
C LYS A 360 -7.90 17.57 8.49
N VAL A 361 -7.16 16.89 7.61
CA VAL A 361 -7.23 17.15 6.16
C VAL A 361 -8.61 16.81 5.61
N LEU A 362 -9.15 15.62 5.95
CA LEU A 362 -10.50 15.21 5.52
C LEU A 362 -11.55 16.19 6.00
N ALA A 363 -11.53 16.57 7.29
CA ALA A 363 -12.50 17.49 7.87
C ALA A 363 -12.50 18.84 7.14
N ARG A 364 -11.32 19.41 6.84
CA ARG A 364 -11.21 20.68 6.09
C ARG A 364 -11.74 20.57 4.66
N VAL A 365 -11.51 19.44 3.97
CA VAL A 365 -12.01 19.24 2.60
C VAL A 365 -13.52 19.04 2.59
N VAL A 366 -14.05 18.19 3.49
CA VAL A 366 -15.50 17.94 3.64
C VAL A 366 -16.24 19.23 3.99
N GLN A 367 -15.73 20.00 4.95
CA GLN A 367 -16.34 21.26 5.37
C GLN A 367 -16.46 22.25 4.21
N ARG A 368 -15.37 22.48 3.46
CA ARG A 368 -15.38 23.38 2.29
C ARG A 368 -16.37 22.93 1.23
N GLY A 369 -16.41 21.63 0.93
CA GLY A 369 -17.32 21.08 -0.07
C GLY A 369 -18.80 21.18 0.34
N ARG A 370 -19.12 21.07 1.64
CA ARG A 370 -20.48 21.23 2.16
C ARG A 370 -20.94 22.68 2.27
N GLN A 371 -20.02 23.60 2.57
CA GLN A 371 -20.31 25.03 2.63
C GLN A 371 -20.60 25.63 1.24
N GLY A 372 -20.20 24.93 0.17
CA GLY A 372 -20.44 25.35 -1.21
C GLY A 372 -19.39 26.33 -1.73
N ASP A 373 -18.30 26.56 -0.99
CA ASP A 373 -17.20 27.44 -1.39
C ASP A 373 -16.61 27.00 -2.74
N ILE A 374 -16.35 25.70 -2.85
CA ILE A 374 -15.87 25.01 -4.05
C ILE A 374 -16.47 23.61 -4.01
N ASN A 375 -17.00 23.10 -5.13
CA ASN A 375 -17.49 21.73 -5.18
C ASN A 375 -16.33 20.71 -5.26
N PHE A 376 -16.56 19.45 -4.86
CA PHE A 376 -15.51 18.42 -4.84
C PHE A 376 -14.91 18.14 -6.23
N ASN A 377 -15.71 18.29 -7.29
CA ASN A 377 -15.24 18.14 -8.67
C ASN A 377 -14.15 19.17 -9.02
N ALA A 378 -14.39 20.45 -8.73
CA ALA A 378 -13.44 21.54 -8.95
C ALA A 378 -12.19 21.39 -8.08
N MET A 379 -12.33 20.95 -6.82
CA MET A 379 -11.18 20.63 -5.96
C MET A 379 -10.30 19.54 -6.58
N ARG A 380 -10.92 18.47 -7.10
CA ARG A 380 -10.22 17.37 -7.77
C ARG A 380 -9.50 17.82 -9.04
N GLN A 381 -10.16 18.62 -9.87
CA GLN A 381 -9.57 19.17 -11.11
C GLN A 381 -8.36 20.07 -10.80
N SER A 382 -8.50 20.96 -9.82
CA SER A 382 -7.41 21.83 -9.34
C SER A 382 -6.20 21.01 -8.85
N ALA A 383 -6.43 20.01 -8.00
CA ALA A 383 -5.38 19.12 -7.53
C ALA A 383 -4.67 18.40 -8.68
N HIS A 384 -5.43 17.85 -9.64
CA HIS A 384 -4.85 17.18 -10.81
C HIS A 384 -4.00 18.12 -11.68
N GLY A 385 -4.47 19.35 -11.90
CA GLY A 385 -3.74 20.37 -12.65
C GLY A 385 -2.42 20.75 -11.98
N LEU A 386 -2.44 20.99 -10.66
CA LEU A 386 -1.25 21.34 -9.88
C LEU A 386 -0.22 20.21 -9.85
N VAL A 387 -0.63 18.96 -9.64
CA VAL A 387 0.30 17.81 -9.67
C VAL A 387 0.89 17.63 -11.07
N THR A 388 0.08 17.80 -12.11
CA THR A 388 0.55 17.71 -13.51
C THR A 388 1.57 18.80 -13.82
N LEU A 389 1.34 20.01 -13.33
CA LEU A 389 2.28 21.13 -13.45
C LEU A 389 3.59 20.83 -12.71
N ALA A 390 3.51 20.35 -11.46
CA ALA A 390 4.66 20.01 -10.64
C ALA A 390 5.49 18.84 -11.21
N GLY A 391 4.83 17.88 -11.88
CA GLY A 391 5.48 16.76 -12.56
C GLY A 391 6.08 17.10 -13.93
N SER A 392 5.85 18.32 -14.45
CA SER A 392 6.38 18.72 -15.76
C SER A 392 7.90 18.91 -15.69
N THR A 393 8.62 18.24 -16.59
CA THR A 393 10.08 18.34 -16.70
C THR A 393 10.46 19.35 -17.77
N ARG A 394 11.49 20.15 -17.49
CA ARG A 394 12.10 21.04 -18.48
C ARG A 394 12.67 20.23 -19.64
N LEU A 395 12.44 20.69 -20.87
CA LEU A 395 13.01 20.07 -22.06
C LEU A 395 14.49 20.43 -22.23
N THR A 396 14.87 21.62 -21.76
CA THR A 396 16.25 22.10 -21.82
C THR A 396 16.67 22.78 -20.54
N GLY A 397 17.99 22.81 -20.29
CA GLY A 397 18.57 23.54 -19.17
C GLY A 397 18.45 25.07 -19.25
N ILE A 398 17.89 25.62 -20.32
CA ILE A 398 17.74 27.06 -20.56
C ILE A 398 16.33 27.56 -20.21
N GLU A 399 15.31 26.69 -20.22
CA GLU A 399 13.93 27.08 -19.93
C GLU A 399 13.80 27.70 -18.53
N PRO A 400 13.11 28.84 -18.36
CA PRO A 400 13.02 29.49 -17.05
C PRO A 400 12.30 28.59 -16.04
N THR A 401 12.79 28.55 -14.80
CA THR A 401 12.09 27.91 -13.69
C THR A 401 11.01 28.84 -13.14
N SER A 402 9.84 28.31 -12.85
CA SER A 402 8.76 29.04 -12.18
C SER A 402 8.46 28.40 -10.82
N THR A 403 7.93 29.20 -9.90
CA THR A 403 7.51 28.73 -8.58
C THR A 403 6.05 29.07 -8.38
N HIS A 404 5.23 28.05 -8.09
CA HIS A 404 3.85 28.23 -7.68
C HIS A 404 3.79 28.20 -6.15
N ILE A 405 3.17 29.20 -5.53
CA ILE A 405 2.95 29.22 -4.09
C ILE A 405 1.62 28.51 -3.82
N THR A 406 1.70 27.28 -3.31
CA THR A 406 0.53 26.45 -3.02
C THR A 406 -0.06 26.82 -1.65
N SER A 407 -1.35 27.14 -1.63
CA SER A 407 -2.13 27.37 -0.41
C SER A 407 -2.39 26.07 0.36
N LEU A 408 -2.71 26.17 1.66
CA LEU A 408 -3.11 25.00 2.46
C LEU A 408 -4.32 24.27 1.85
N SER A 409 -5.28 25.02 1.31
CA SER A 409 -6.46 24.46 0.64
C SER A 409 -6.12 23.62 -0.58
N GLU A 410 -5.13 24.02 -1.37
CA GLU A 410 -4.66 23.28 -2.54
C GLU A 410 -3.86 22.06 -2.12
N LEU A 411 -3.03 22.18 -1.08
CA LEU A 411 -2.27 21.05 -0.53
C LEU A 411 -3.21 19.96 -0.02
N ASP A 412 -4.23 20.32 0.76
CA ASP A 412 -5.27 19.39 1.22
C ASP A 412 -5.96 18.67 0.05
N ASN A 413 -6.22 19.40 -1.05
CA ASN A 413 -6.86 18.82 -2.24
C ASN A 413 -5.91 17.83 -2.93
N ILE A 414 -4.62 18.16 -3.04
CA ILE A 414 -3.59 17.23 -3.56
C ILE A 414 -3.54 15.98 -2.68
N ASP A 415 -3.45 16.16 -1.36
CA ASP A 415 -3.41 15.07 -0.39
C ASP A 415 -4.65 14.18 -0.46
N VAL A 416 -5.84 14.72 -0.79
CA VAL A 416 -7.07 13.93 -0.94
C VAL A 416 -7.21 13.28 -2.32
N PHE A 417 -6.85 13.95 -3.41
CA PHE A 417 -7.18 13.46 -4.75
C PHE A 417 -6.04 12.74 -5.48
N ASP A 418 -4.78 13.01 -5.15
CA ASP A 418 -3.65 12.56 -5.99
C ASP A 418 -3.48 11.04 -6.08
N PHE A 419 -3.76 10.33 -5.00
CA PHE A 419 -3.73 8.87 -4.98
C PHE A 419 -4.62 8.23 -6.05
N PHE A 420 -5.64 8.94 -6.54
CA PHE A 420 -6.60 8.44 -7.52
C PHE A 420 -6.37 8.99 -8.94
N ASN A 421 -5.25 9.70 -9.17
CA ASN A 421 -4.93 10.29 -10.47
C ASN A 421 -4.38 9.28 -11.48
N TYR A 422 -5.30 8.49 -12.03
CA TYR A 422 -5.07 7.47 -13.04
C TYR A 422 -6.10 7.54 -14.19
N PRO A 423 -5.79 6.99 -15.38
CA PRO A 423 -4.49 6.43 -15.77
C PRO A 423 -3.39 7.50 -15.91
N LYS A 424 -2.11 7.11 -15.75
CA LYS A 424 -1.00 7.99 -16.13
C LYS A 424 -0.89 7.98 -17.66
N ILE A 425 -0.98 9.13 -18.29
CA ILE A 425 -1.00 9.24 -19.76
C ILE A 425 0.41 9.43 -20.29
N SER A 426 0.73 8.77 -21.42
CA SER A 426 1.97 9.01 -22.16
C SER A 426 2.16 10.48 -22.58
N ASP A 427 3.38 10.99 -22.54
CA ASP A 427 3.68 12.40 -22.86
C ASP A 427 3.25 12.79 -24.28
N THR A 428 3.33 11.87 -25.24
CA THR A 428 2.86 12.08 -26.63
C THR A 428 1.36 12.37 -26.68
N VAL A 429 0.57 11.56 -25.97
CA VAL A 429 -0.89 11.71 -25.89
C VAL A 429 -1.27 12.94 -25.08
N ARG A 430 -0.53 13.23 -23.99
CA ARG A 430 -0.74 14.43 -23.17
C ARG A 430 -0.59 15.71 -24.00
N ARG A 431 0.42 15.77 -24.89
CA ARG A 431 0.62 16.90 -25.81
C ARG A 431 -0.51 17.00 -26.84
N ALA A 432 -0.95 15.88 -27.41
CA ALA A 432 -2.07 15.86 -28.36
C ALA A 432 -3.39 16.34 -27.72
N LEU A 433 -3.68 15.88 -26.50
CA LEU A 433 -4.86 16.30 -25.73
C LEU A 433 -4.75 17.75 -25.26
N SER A 434 -3.57 18.24 -24.89
CA SER A 434 -3.38 19.65 -24.51
C SER A 434 -3.67 20.64 -25.65
N GLY A 435 -3.53 20.21 -26.91
CA GLY A 435 -3.97 20.97 -28.08
C GLY A 435 -5.50 20.99 -28.28
N GLN A 436 -6.24 20.04 -27.69
CA GLN A 436 -7.71 19.97 -27.73
C GLN A 436 -8.38 20.51 -26.45
N LEU A 437 -7.68 20.52 -25.31
CA LEU A 437 -8.19 20.99 -24.02
C LEU A 437 -8.41 22.53 -23.96
N GLN A 438 -7.87 23.31 -24.91
CA GLN A 438 -8.27 24.71 -25.08
C GLN A 438 -9.66 24.87 -25.74
N SER A 439 -10.23 23.80 -26.31
CA SER A 439 -11.55 23.80 -26.97
C SER A 439 -12.66 23.13 -26.14
N GLN A 440 -12.31 22.22 -25.22
CA GLN A 440 -13.30 21.46 -24.42
C GLN A 440 -13.57 22.02 -23.01
N ASN A 441 -12.84 23.04 -22.55
CA ASN A 441 -13.11 23.68 -21.25
C ASN A 441 -14.46 24.43 -21.17
N THR A 442 -15.24 24.45 -22.26
CA THR A 442 -16.59 25.05 -22.32
C THR A 442 -17.69 24.04 -22.66
N ALA A 443 -17.38 22.75 -22.84
CA ALA A 443 -18.35 21.75 -23.28
C ALA A 443 -18.19 20.44 -22.52
N ASP A 444 -18.56 20.44 -21.24
CA ASP A 444 -19.12 19.26 -20.56
C ASP A 444 -19.98 19.74 -19.39
N SER A 445 -21.13 20.35 -19.73
CA SER A 445 -22.30 20.37 -18.86
C SER A 445 -23.07 19.05 -18.99
N GLU A 446 -22.40 17.92 -19.19
CA GLU A 446 -23.06 16.63 -19.10
C GLU A 446 -23.35 16.36 -17.63
N THR A 447 -24.64 16.30 -17.31
CA THR A 447 -25.12 15.80 -16.01
C THR A 447 -24.38 14.51 -15.67
N PRO A 448 -23.75 14.39 -14.49
CA PRO A 448 -23.04 13.19 -14.12
C PRO A 448 -24.02 12.02 -14.07
N ARG A 449 -23.87 11.09 -15.02
CA ARG A 449 -24.65 9.86 -15.06
C ARG A 449 -23.79 8.75 -14.49
N LEU A 450 -24.38 7.98 -13.57
CA LEU A 450 -23.81 6.71 -13.16
C LEU A 450 -23.58 5.85 -14.42
N PRO A 451 -22.45 5.11 -14.51
CA PRO A 451 -22.19 4.29 -15.68
C PRO A 451 -23.25 3.20 -15.78
N ASP A 452 -23.71 2.93 -17.00
CA ASP A 452 -24.68 1.88 -17.25
C ASP A 452 -24.06 0.49 -16.95
N PRO A 453 -24.63 -0.29 -16.02
CA PRO A 453 -24.11 -1.62 -15.68
C PRO A 453 -24.19 -2.62 -16.84
N GLU A 454 -25.10 -2.45 -17.79
CA GLU A 454 -25.26 -3.38 -18.92
C GLU A 454 -24.21 -3.15 -20.03
N SER A 455 -23.58 -1.98 -20.03
CA SER A 455 -22.64 -1.53 -21.07
C SER A 455 -21.19 -1.42 -20.57
N ASP A 456 -20.82 -2.10 -19.48
CA ASP A 456 -19.50 -1.97 -18.86
C ASP A 456 -18.37 -2.53 -19.75
N TRP A 457 -17.45 -1.64 -20.14
CA TRP A 457 -16.35 -1.93 -21.06
C TRP A 457 -15.29 -2.89 -20.50
N LEU A 458 -15.30 -3.16 -19.18
CA LEU A 458 -14.46 -4.20 -18.60
C LEU A 458 -14.95 -5.60 -18.94
N GLY A 459 -16.18 -5.76 -19.44
CA GLY A 459 -16.74 -7.03 -19.92
C GLY A 459 -17.08 -8.03 -18.80
N PHE A 460 -17.37 -7.52 -17.59
CA PHE A 460 -17.97 -8.31 -16.53
C PHE A 460 -19.49 -8.31 -16.72
N THR A 461 -20.10 -9.48 -16.87
CA THR A 461 -21.56 -9.58 -16.90
C THR A 461 -22.11 -9.38 -15.49
N PRO A 462 -23.17 -8.55 -15.29
CA PRO A 462 -23.87 -8.49 -14.02
C PRO A 462 -24.34 -9.91 -13.67
N GLN A 463 -23.90 -10.46 -12.53
CA GLN A 463 -24.51 -11.68 -12.01
C GLN A 463 -25.94 -11.31 -11.60
N GLY A 464 -26.92 -12.02 -12.17
CA GLY A 464 -28.34 -11.72 -12.01
C GLY A 464 -28.75 -11.56 -10.54
N SER A 465 -29.62 -10.56 -10.35
CA SER A 465 -30.38 -10.19 -9.15
C SER A 465 -30.94 -11.35 -8.35
#